data_AF-A0A1Y2UMB2-F1
#
_entry.id   AF-A0A1Y2UMB2-F1
#
_cell.length_a   1.000
_cell.length_b   1.000
_cell.length_c   1.000
_cell.angle_alpha   90.00
_cell.angle_beta   90.00
_cell.angle_gamma   90.00
#
_symmetry.space_group_name_H-M   'P 1'
#
loop_
_entity.id
_entity.type
_entity.pdbx_description
1 polymer ?
#
loop_
_entity_poly.entity_id
_entity_poly.type
_entity_poly.pdbx_seq_one_letter_code
_entity_poly.pdbx_strand_id
1 'polypeptide(L)'
;MGAEDNVGVEEELEPLATSRPKNEGHNFLAQSGLLNSKDNPERNQGEVWIVRGGSFFFVVECKMPVNAFKNDPDQDPIMTYGDIYGKPMKLNSPLESTVTVVIEQVEENGAIVTDVGWQYDKYLKSLPHALWAPYSESTDPCKKGNNISNLLKSDEGSITLMAGILITAPKPVMSPDPFPPYQVADANLQRLFSEKPFPAITTADPAWEPDQPHMGNDPKEQYDAVYNAWTKASTSPDDEMQKGFVEILAESLKWKKSDEMKGIAGIPARLKEGFMNLYVAAPLLTK
;
A
#
# COMPACT_ATOMS: atom_id res chain seq x y z
N MET A 1 18.90 54.15 -9.63
CA MET A 1 19.91 53.11 -9.91
C MET A 1 19.13 51.81 -9.91
N GLY A 2 18.75 51.37 -11.11
CA GLY A 2 17.85 50.24 -11.33
C GLY A 2 18.60 48.93 -11.49
N ALA A 3 17.85 47.93 -11.96
CA ALA A 3 18.14 46.50 -12.15
C ALA A 3 17.69 45.64 -10.95
N GLU A 4 16.88 44.59 -11.09
CA GLU A 4 16.37 43.90 -12.28
C GLU A 4 15.11 43.11 -11.89
N ASP A 5 14.04 43.30 -12.67
CA ASP A 5 12.85 42.44 -12.66
C ASP A 5 13.24 41.07 -13.25
N ASN A 6 13.15 40.03 -12.43
CA ASN A 6 13.35 38.65 -12.88
C ASN A 6 12.02 38.15 -13.46
N VAL A 7 11.75 38.54 -14.72
CA VAL A 7 10.64 38.00 -15.51
C VAL A 7 11.04 36.59 -15.92
N GLY A 8 10.53 35.60 -15.20
CA GLY A 8 10.54 34.21 -15.65
C GLY A 8 9.76 34.11 -16.94
N VAL A 9 10.47 33.97 -18.05
CA VAL A 9 9.88 33.65 -19.34
C VAL A 9 9.49 32.18 -19.26
N GLU A 10 8.21 31.92 -19.01
CA GLU A 10 7.60 30.63 -19.33
C GLU A 10 7.73 30.45 -20.84
N GLU A 11 8.65 29.57 -21.25
CA GLU A 11 8.83 29.18 -22.65
C GLU A 11 7.58 28.39 -23.07
N GLU A 12 6.61 29.12 -23.61
CA GLU A 12 5.37 28.58 -24.15
C GLU A 12 5.74 27.73 -25.38
N LEU A 13 5.87 26.43 -25.18
CA LEU A 13 6.03 25.45 -26.26
C LEU A 13 4.85 25.60 -27.22
N GLU A 14 5.08 26.23 -28.38
CA GLU A 14 4.06 26.35 -29.41
C GLU A 14 3.59 24.96 -29.83
N PRO A 15 2.30 24.61 -29.65
CA PRO A 15 1.82 23.31 -30.06
C PRO A 15 1.83 23.21 -31.57
N LEU A 16 2.33 22.09 -32.10
CA LEU A 16 2.16 21.70 -33.49
C LEU A 16 0.66 21.61 -33.81
N ALA A 17 0.08 22.73 -34.26
CA ALA A 17 -1.33 22.85 -34.59
C ALA A 17 -1.63 22.07 -35.89
N THR A 18 -1.73 20.75 -35.76
CA THR A 18 -2.23 19.89 -36.83
C THR A 18 -3.75 19.94 -36.80
N SER A 19 -4.34 20.73 -37.70
CA SER A 19 -5.77 20.74 -37.98
C SER A 19 -6.23 19.32 -38.30
N ARG A 20 -6.91 18.66 -37.35
CA ARG A 20 -7.41 17.29 -37.53
C ARG A 20 -8.48 17.22 -38.63
N PRO A 21 -8.44 16.19 -39.49
CA PRO A 21 -9.51 15.92 -40.45
C PRO A 21 -10.89 15.80 -39.78
N LYS A 22 -11.92 16.34 -40.43
CA LYS A 22 -13.31 16.10 -40.02
C LYS A 22 -13.69 14.65 -40.32
N ASN A 23 -14.49 14.04 -39.44
CA ASN A 23 -15.02 12.66 -39.54
C ASN A 23 -14.02 11.50 -39.32
N GLU A 24 -13.13 11.63 -38.33
CA GLU A 24 -12.29 10.52 -37.92
C GLU A 24 -13.13 9.33 -37.38
N GLY A 25 -12.65 8.11 -37.65
CA GLY A 25 -13.25 6.86 -37.17
C GLY A 25 -12.99 6.58 -35.69
N HIS A 26 -12.27 7.47 -35.02
CA HIS A 26 -11.86 7.34 -33.63
C HIS A 26 -11.99 8.69 -32.91
N ASN A 27 -12.07 8.65 -31.58
CA ASN A 27 -12.13 9.79 -30.69
C ASN A 27 -11.11 9.57 -29.55
N PHE A 28 -10.52 10.65 -29.07
CA PHE A 28 -9.67 10.61 -27.89
C PHE A 28 -10.47 11.14 -26.71
N LEU A 29 -10.52 10.38 -25.62
CA LEU A 29 -11.28 10.70 -24.42
C LEU A 29 -10.39 10.60 -23.20
N ALA A 30 -10.00 11.72 -22.62
CA ALA A 30 -9.34 11.73 -21.32
C ALA A 30 -10.31 11.24 -20.24
N GLN A 31 -9.94 10.19 -19.52
CA GLN A 31 -10.78 9.60 -18.47
C GLN A 31 -10.37 10.11 -17.08
N SER A 32 -9.09 10.43 -16.89
CA SER A 32 -8.55 10.96 -15.64
C SER A 32 -7.32 11.81 -15.88
N GLY A 33 -6.96 12.62 -14.90
CA GLY A 33 -5.77 13.48 -14.93
C GLY A 33 -5.90 14.70 -15.83
N LEU A 34 -7.04 14.93 -16.48
CA LEU A 34 -7.26 16.13 -17.28
C LEU A 34 -7.42 17.34 -16.36
N LEU A 35 -6.63 18.39 -16.60
CA LEU A 35 -6.75 19.68 -15.92
C LEU A 35 -7.55 20.63 -16.80
N ASN A 36 -8.67 21.12 -16.29
CA ASN A 36 -9.48 22.14 -16.95
C ASN A 36 -9.17 23.50 -16.33
N SER A 37 -9.19 24.55 -17.16
CA SER A 37 -9.12 25.92 -16.66
C SER A 37 -10.38 26.25 -15.87
N LYS A 38 -10.25 27.04 -14.80
CA LYS A 38 -11.41 27.49 -14.00
C LYS A 38 -12.28 28.48 -14.78
N ASP A 39 -11.67 29.26 -15.68
CA ASP A 39 -12.35 30.34 -16.39
C ASP A 39 -13.03 29.86 -17.68
N ASN A 40 -12.53 28.77 -18.28
CA ASN A 40 -13.16 28.13 -19.43
C ASN A 40 -13.13 26.60 -19.26
N PRO A 41 -14.18 26.00 -18.68
CA PRO A 41 -14.23 24.56 -18.45
C PRO A 41 -14.55 23.75 -19.73
N GLU A 42 -15.12 24.40 -20.74
CA GLU A 42 -15.46 23.77 -22.02
C GLU A 42 -14.26 23.82 -22.98
N ARG A 43 -14.00 22.71 -23.65
CA ARG A 43 -12.91 22.56 -24.62
C ARG A 43 -13.44 22.25 -26.01
N ASN A 44 -12.79 22.83 -27.01
CA ASN A 44 -13.07 22.51 -28.40
C ASN A 44 -12.35 21.22 -28.82
N GLN A 45 -12.88 20.54 -29.84
CA GLN A 45 -12.23 19.38 -30.42
C GLN A 45 -10.87 19.77 -31.01
N GLY A 46 -9.81 19.06 -30.62
CA GLY A 46 -8.44 19.30 -31.10
C GLY A 46 -7.63 20.28 -30.25
N GLU A 47 -8.20 20.79 -29.16
CA GLU A 47 -7.47 21.61 -28.20
C GLU A 47 -6.45 20.78 -27.40
N VAL A 48 -5.32 21.39 -27.05
CA VAL A 48 -4.25 20.77 -26.27
C VAL A 48 -4.75 20.41 -24.87
N TRP A 49 -4.40 19.20 -24.42
CA TRP A 49 -4.72 18.76 -23.07
C TRP A 49 -3.58 19.05 -22.12
N ILE A 50 -3.87 19.84 -21.09
CA ILE A 50 -3.00 19.94 -19.92
C ILE A 50 -3.41 18.83 -18.96
N VAL A 51 -2.45 17.97 -18.58
CA VAL A 51 -2.72 16.75 -17.82
C VAL A 51 -1.77 16.58 -16.63
N ARG A 52 -2.23 15.89 -15.60
CA ARG A 52 -1.41 15.45 -14.47
C ARG A 52 -0.80 14.09 -14.80
N GLY A 53 0.50 14.07 -15.11
CA GLY A 53 1.22 12.88 -15.59
C GLY A 53 0.98 11.61 -14.76
N GLY A 54 1.15 11.66 -13.43
CA GLY A 54 1.06 10.47 -12.58
C GLY A 54 -0.34 9.83 -12.43
N SER A 55 -1.40 10.50 -12.90
CA SER A 55 -2.78 9.98 -12.84
C SER A 55 -3.49 10.02 -14.18
N PHE A 56 -2.76 10.33 -15.27
CA PHE A 56 -3.35 10.52 -16.57
C PHE A 56 -3.59 9.18 -17.25
N PHE A 57 -4.81 8.98 -17.71
CA PHE A 57 -5.13 7.93 -18.64
C PHE A 57 -6.29 8.38 -19.55
N PHE A 58 -6.27 7.89 -20.77
CA PHE A 58 -7.22 8.25 -21.80
C PHE A 58 -7.58 7.03 -22.64
N VAL A 59 -8.71 7.12 -23.33
CA VAL A 59 -9.21 6.08 -24.21
C VAL A 59 -9.14 6.59 -25.64
N VAL A 60 -8.57 5.80 -26.53
CA VAL A 60 -8.75 5.95 -27.97
C VAL A 60 -9.97 5.10 -28.34
N GLU A 61 -11.13 5.74 -28.40
CA GLU A 61 -12.38 5.07 -28.72
C GLU A 61 -12.57 5.00 -30.23
N CYS A 62 -12.82 3.81 -30.76
CA CYS A 62 -13.14 3.59 -32.16
C CYS A 62 -14.66 3.44 -32.36
N LYS A 63 -15.20 4.05 -33.42
CA LYS A 63 -16.63 3.94 -33.78
C LYS A 63 -16.99 2.54 -34.31
N MET A 64 -15.98 1.77 -34.71
CA MET A 64 -16.10 0.37 -35.10
C MET A 64 -15.24 -0.48 -34.17
N PRO A 65 -15.61 -1.74 -33.92
CA PRO A 65 -14.79 -2.67 -33.18
C PRO A 65 -13.48 -2.95 -33.91
N VAL A 66 -12.46 -3.27 -33.13
CA VAL A 66 -11.08 -3.45 -33.54
C VAL A 66 -10.62 -4.84 -33.06
N ASN A 67 -9.88 -5.55 -33.90
CA ASN A 67 -9.38 -6.90 -33.59
C ASN A 67 -7.92 -6.91 -33.16
N ALA A 68 -7.15 -5.88 -33.51
CA ALA A 68 -5.72 -5.80 -33.23
C ALA A 68 -5.30 -4.36 -32.89
N PHE A 69 -4.38 -4.23 -31.95
CA PHE A 69 -3.77 -2.95 -31.56
C PHE A 69 -2.25 -2.99 -31.72
N LYS A 70 -1.71 -1.92 -32.28
CA LYS A 70 -0.28 -1.68 -32.48
C LYS A 70 0.13 -0.34 -31.86
N ASN A 71 1.28 -0.30 -31.19
CA ASN A 71 1.94 0.94 -30.79
C ASN A 71 2.89 1.48 -31.88
N ASP A 72 3.23 0.64 -32.85
CA ASP A 72 4.16 0.92 -33.94
C ASP A 72 3.61 0.29 -35.24
N PRO A 73 3.53 1.03 -36.36
CA PRO A 73 3.02 0.50 -37.62
C PRO A 73 3.79 -0.72 -38.15
N ASP A 74 5.10 -0.78 -37.91
CA ASP A 74 6.00 -1.80 -38.47
C ASP A 74 6.12 -3.05 -37.60
N GLN A 75 5.54 -3.03 -36.39
CA GLN A 75 5.58 -4.15 -35.45
C GLN A 75 4.31 -5.01 -35.49
N ASP A 76 4.43 -6.21 -34.94
CA ASP A 76 3.30 -7.09 -34.69
C ASP A 76 2.35 -6.48 -33.64
N PRO A 77 1.05 -6.81 -33.70
CA PRO A 77 0.10 -6.33 -32.71
C PRO A 77 0.49 -6.72 -31.28
N ILE A 78 0.54 -5.74 -30.38
CA ILE A 78 0.73 -5.98 -28.95
C ILE A 78 -0.47 -6.77 -28.38
N MET A 79 -1.65 -6.52 -28.95
CA MET A 79 -2.90 -7.01 -28.41
C MET A 79 -3.86 -7.38 -29.52
N THR A 80 -4.51 -8.53 -29.36
CA THR A 80 -5.59 -8.98 -30.23
C THR A 80 -6.85 -9.31 -29.42
N TYR A 81 -8.01 -9.21 -30.08
CA TYR A 81 -9.31 -9.48 -29.46
C TYR A 81 -10.32 -10.00 -30.48
N GLY A 82 -10.52 -11.32 -30.46
CA GLY A 82 -11.65 -12.02 -31.08
C GLY A 82 -11.84 -11.80 -32.58
N ASP A 83 -12.77 -12.55 -33.15
CA ASP A 83 -13.22 -12.30 -34.51
C ASP A 83 -14.36 -11.28 -34.49
N ILE A 84 -14.30 -10.34 -35.43
CA ILE A 84 -15.35 -9.35 -35.66
C ILE A 84 -16.07 -9.73 -36.94
N TYR A 85 -17.39 -9.65 -36.96
CA TYR A 85 -18.17 -9.88 -38.17
C TYR A 85 -19.04 -8.66 -38.46
N GLY A 86 -19.50 -8.51 -39.69
CA GLY A 86 -20.47 -7.49 -40.08
C GLY A 86 -21.70 -8.13 -40.70
N LYS A 87 -22.76 -8.39 -39.92
CA LYS A 87 -24.01 -8.98 -40.43
C LYS A 87 -24.59 -8.19 -41.62
N PRO A 88 -24.66 -6.85 -41.60
CA PRO A 88 -25.19 -6.08 -42.73
C PRO A 88 -24.39 -6.27 -44.02
N MET A 89 -23.09 -6.56 -43.91
CA MET A 89 -22.20 -6.77 -45.04
C MET A 89 -22.26 -8.21 -45.59
N LYS A 90 -23.02 -9.11 -44.94
CA LYS A 90 -23.17 -10.53 -45.31
C LYS A 90 -21.83 -11.25 -45.47
N LEU A 91 -20.85 -10.87 -44.64
CA LEU A 91 -19.52 -11.47 -44.68
C LEU A 91 -19.52 -12.83 -44.00
N ASN A 92 -18.91 -13.80 -44.67
CA ASN A 92 -18.67 -15.14 -44.14
C ASN A 92 -17.31 -15.25 -43.45
N SER A 93 -16.40 -14.31 -43.72
CA SER A 93 -15.09 -14.20 -43.08
C SER A 93 -15.10 -13.09 -42.02
N PRO A 94 -14.24 -13.20 -40.98
CA PRO A 94 -14.01 -12.11 -40.04
C PRO A 94 -13.52 -10.83 -40.73
N LEU A 95 -13.86 -9.68 -40.15
CA LEU A 95 -13.36 -8.37 -40.51
C LEU A 95 -11.98 -8.16 -39.90
N GLU A 96 -11.08 -7.60 -40.71
CA GLU A 96 -9.78 -7.11 -40.26
C GLU A 96 -9.85 -5.63 -39.91
N SER A 97 -9.59 -5.29 -38.65
CA SER A 97 -9.69 -3.92 -38.14
C SER A 97 -8.58 -3.68 -37.12
N THR A 98 -7.49 -3.03 -37.55
CA THR A 98 -6.33 -2.72 -36.70
C THR A 98 -6.31 -1.24 -36.36
N VAL A 99 -6.07 -0.92 -35.08
CA VAL A 99 -5.80 0.46 -34.64
C VAL A 99 -4.33 0.59 -34.27
N THR A 100 -3.66 1.59 -34.82
CA THR A 100 -2.27 1.91 -34.50
C THR A 100 -2.23 3.25 -33.79
N VAL A 101 -1.62 3.30 -32.60
CA VAL A 101 -1.43 4.53 -31.83
C VAL A 101 0.04 4.68 -31.49
N VAL A 102 0.68 5.69 -32.08
CA VAL A 102 2.05 6.05 -31.78
C VAL A 102 2.04 7.20 -30.77
N ILE A 103 2.79 7.04 -29.68
CA ILE A 103 2.96 8.08 -28.66
C ILE A 103 4.40 8.57 -28.73
N GLU A 104 4.55 9.86 -29.02
CA GLU A 104 5.84 10.54 -29.14
C GLU A 104 6.03 11.49 -27.95
N GLN A 105 7.18 11.40 -27.31
CA GLN A 105 7.62 12.29 -26.25
C GLN A 105 8.82 13.10 -26.75
N VAL A 106 8.72 14.43 -26.63
CA VAL A 106 9.85 15.33 -26.90
C VAL A 106 10.65 15.50 -25.60
N GLU A 107 11.91 15.09 -25.60
CA GLU A 107 12.84 15.29 -24.50
C GLU A 107 13.40 16.73 -24.48
N GLU A 108 13.98 17.16 -23.35
CA GLU A 108 14.59 18.49 -23.18
C GLU A 108 15.73 18.77 -24.19
N ASN A 109 16.38 17.71 -24.70
CA ASN A 109 17.42 17.79 -25.73
C ASN A 109 16.86 17.91 -27.17
N GLY A 110 15.52 17.94 -27.32
CA GLY A 110 14.83 17.95 -28.61
C GLY A 110 14.73 16.58 -29.31
N ALA A 111 15.21 15.50 -28.68
CA ALA A 111 15.04 14.15 -29.19
C ALA A 111 13.59 13.70 -29.02
N ILE A 112 13.08 12.95 -30.01
CA ILE A 112 11.77 12.32 -29.94
C ILE A 112 11.99 10.87 -29.54
N VAL A 113 11.41 10.48 -28.41
CA VAL A 113 11.39 9.10 -27.93
C VAL A 113 9.96 8.58 -27.99
N THR A 114 9.78 7.38 -28.51
CA THR A 114 8.47 6.74 -28.66
C THR A 114 8.19 5.79 -27.51
N ASP A 115 6.94 5.75 -27.06
CA ASP A 115 6.39 4.73 -26.15
C ASP A 115 7.24 4.44 -24.88
N VAL A 116 7.64 5.50 -24.16
CA VAL A 116 8.46 5.36 -22.95
C VAL A 116 7.61 4.90 -21.76
N GLY A 117 7.39 3.60 -21.63
CA GLY A 117 6.77 3.00 -20.44
C GLY A 117 5.27 3.26 -20.30
N TRP A 118 4.57 3.56 -21.41
CA TRP A 118 3.12 3.61 -21.44
C TRP A 118 2.52 2.22 -21.28
N GLN A 119 1.30 2.17 -20.77
CA GLN A 119 0.58 0.92 -20.54
C GLN A 119 -0.71 0.91 -21.35
N TYR A 120 -1.02 -0.26 -21.90
CA TYR A 120 -2.14 -0.46 -22.81
C TYR A 120 -3.10 -1.52 -22.26
N ASP A 121 -4.39 -1.24 -22.28
CA ASP A 121 -5.44 -2.19 -21.91
C ASP A 121 -6.62 -2.13 -22.88
N LYS A 122 -7.42 -3.19 -22.91
CA LYS A 122 -8.58 -3.33 -23.80
C LYS A 122 -9.69 -2.39 -23.36
N TYR A 123 -10.19 -1.58 -24.29
CA TYR A 123 -11.44 -0.87 -24.06
C TYR A 123 -12.61 -1.64 -24.68
N LEU A 124 -13.33 -2.39 -23.84
CA LEU A 124 -14.42 -3.26 -24.26
C LEU A 124 -15.76 -2.53 -24.19
N LYS A 125 -16.59 -2.69 -25.25
CA LYS A 125 -17.98 -2.22 -25.27
C LYS A 125 -18.93 -3.34 -25.64
N SER A 126 -20.13 -3.27 -25.07
CA SER A 126 -21.26 -4.12 -25.45
C SER A 126 -21.90 -3.56 -26.71
N LEU A 127 -21.76 -4.26 -27.83
CA LEU A 127 -22.27 -3.86 -29.14
C LEU A 127 -23.47 -4.74 -29.56
N PRO A 128 -24.41 -4.24 -30.38
CA PRO A 128 -25.58 -5.02 -30.79
C PRO A 128 -25.21 -6.29 -31.57
N HIS A 129 -25.69 -7.44 -31.11
CA HIS A 129 -25.46 -8.72 -31.77
C HIS A 129 -26.06 -8.78 -33.19
N ALA A 130 -27.09 -7.97 -33.45
CA ALA A 130 -27.70 -7.82 -34.77
C ALA A 130 -26.76 -7.24 -35.83
N LEU A 131 -25.71 -6.52 -35.42
CA LEU A 131 -24.75 -5.90 -36.35
C LEU A 131 -23.45 -6.69 -36.44
N TRP A 132 -22.96 -7.22 -35.31
CA TRP A 132 -21.56 -7.64 -35.20
C TRP A 132 -21.31 -9.15 -35.11
N ALA A 133 -22.35 -9.98 -35.13
CA ALA A 133 -22.16 -11.43 -35.13
C ALA A 133 -22.01 -12.02 -36.56
N PRO A 134 -21.65 -13.30 -36.69
CA PRO A 134 -21.58 -13.96 -37.98
C PRO A 134 -22.91 -13.86 -38.75
N TYR A 135 -22.84 -13.64 -40.06
CA TYR A 135 -24.01 -13.71 -40.92
C TYR A 135 -24.40 -15.17 -41.17
N SER A 136 -25.71 -15.44 -41.16
CA SER A 136 -26.25 -16.73 -41.58
C SER A 136 -27.50 -16.52 -42.42
N GLU A 137 -27.48 -17.05 -43.65
CA GLU A 137 -28.60 -16.95 -44.59
C GLU A 137 -29.89 -17.57 -44.05
N SER A 138 -29.79 -18.59 -43.20
CA SER A 138 -30.96 -19.27 -42.63
C SER A 138 -31.75 -18.39 -41.66
N THR A 139 -31.09 -17.38 -41.09
CA THR A 139 -31.67 -16.44 -40.11
C THR A 139 -31.95 -15.06 -40.71
N ASP A 140 -31.67 -14.85 -42.00
CA ASP A 140 -31.88 -13.59 -42.68
C ASP A 140 -33.39 -13.33 -42.90
N PRO A 141 -33.98 -12.32 -42.21
CA PRO A 141 -35.42 -12.04 -42.31
C PRO A 141 -35.86 -11.61 -43.72
N CYS A 142 -34.92 -11.16 -44.58
CA CYS A 142 -35.22 -10.83 -45.97
C CYS A 142 -35.28 -12.06 -46.89
N LYS A 143 -34.67 -13.19 -46.50
CA LYS A 143 -34.68 -14.44 -47.29
C LYS A 143 -35.64 -15.49 -46.74
N LYS A 144 -35.69 -15.70 -45.43
CA LYS A 144 -36.52 -16.73 -44.79
C LYS A 144 -36.99 -16.29 -43.40
N GLY A 145 -38.32 -16.15 -43.28
CA GLY A 145 -39.07 -16.34 -42.03
C GLY A 145 -38.93 -15.26 -40.96
N ASN A 146 -40.03 -15.01 -40.25
CA ASN A 146 -40.11 -14.09 -39.12
C ASN A 146 -39.48 -14.79 -37.90
N ASN A 147 -38.19 -14.57 -37.65
CA ASN A 147 -37.41 -15.18 -36.55
C ASN A 147 -37.77 -14.58 -35.17
N ILE A 148 -39.08 -14.45 -34.88
CA ILE A 148 -39.64 -13.81 -33.68
C ILE A 148 -39.10 -14.45 -32.41
N SER A 149 -39.01 -15.78 -32.36
CA SER A 149 -38.54 -16.50 -31.17
C SER A 149 -37.09 -16.20 -30.82
N ASN A 150 -36.25 -15.81 -31.79
CA ASN A 150 -34.87 -15.38 -31.55
C ASN A 150 -34.77 -13.86 -31.30
N LEU A 151 -35.68 -13.07 -31.88
CA LEU A 151 -35.76 -11.62 -31.60
C LEU A 151 -36.26 -11.31 -30.19
N LEU A 152 -37.10 -12.19 -29.63
CA LEU A 152 -37.66 -12.04 -28.28
C LEU A 152 -36.80 -12.68 -27.19
N LYS A 153 -35.65 -13.25 -27.53
CA LYS A 153 -34.67 -13.77 -26.58
C LYS A 153 -33.89 -12.62 -25.95
N SER A 154 -34.00 -12.48 -24.63
CA SER A 154 -33.36 -11.40 -23.86
C SER A 154 -31.90 -11.68 -23.49
N ASP A 155 -31.43 -12.90 -23.76
CA ASP A 155 -30.13 -13.44 -23.35
C ASP A 155 -28.98 -13.21 -24.35
N GLU A 156 -29.28 -12.78 -25.59
CA GLU A 156 -28.27 -12.65 -26.67
C GLU A 156 -28.37 -11.32 -27.46
N GLY A 157 -28.84 -10.24 -26.83
CA GLY A 157 -29.03 -8.94 -27.50
C GLY A 157 -27.72 -8.23 -27.89
N SER A 158 -26.62 -8.51 -27.20
CA SER A 158 -25.34 -7.81 -27.34
C SER A 158 -24.13 -8.73 -27.23
N ILE A 159 -23.03 -8.33 -27.87
CA ILE A 159 -21.73 -9.00 -27.86
C ILE A 159 -20.65 -8.02 -27.39
N THR A 160 -19.78 -8.47 -26.49
CA THR A 160 -18.67 -7.65 -25.99
C THR A 160 -17.50 -7.69 -26.97
N LEU A 161 -17.21 -6.54 -27.59
CA LEU A 161 -16.12 -6.37 -28.54
C LEU A 161 -15.17 -5.27 -28.09
N MET A 162 -13.90 -5.36 -28.51
CA MET A 162 -12.93 -4.29 -28.31
C MET A 162 -13.30 -3.13 -29.24
N ALA A 163 -13.59 -1.97 -28.66
CA ALA A 163 -14.00 -0.76 -29.37
C ALA A 163 -13.00 0.39 -29.15
N GLY A 164 -11.76 0.06 -28.83
CA GLY A 164 -10.72 1.04 -28.54
C GLY A 164 -9.66 0.48 -27.60
N ILE A 165 -8.78 1.37 -27.16
CA ILE A 165 -7.67 1.06 -26.25
C ILE A 165 -7.62 2.08 -25.12
N LEU A 166 -7.48 1.59 -23.90
CA LEU A 166 -7.18 2.38 -22.72
C LEU A 166 -5.66 2.54 -22.62
N ILE A 167 -5.21 3.79 -22.59
CA ILE A 167 -3.80 4.16 -22.55
C ILE A 167 -3.53 4.87 -21.23
N THR A 168 -2.61 4.31 -20.45
CA THR A 168 -2.25 4.83 -19.12
C THR A 168 -0.82 5.36 -19.13
N ALA A 169 -0.65 6.54 -18.57
CA ALA A 169 0.64 7.20 -18.48
C ALA A 169 1.66 6.36 -17.71
N PRO A 170 2.96 6.54 -18.00
CA PRO A 170 4.03 5.88 -17.27
C PRO A 170 3.92 6.16 -15.77
N LYS A 171 4.37 5.20 -14.95
CA LYS A 171 4.33 5.37 -13.50
C LYS A 171 5.19 6.58 -13.10
N PRO A 172 4.72 7.45 -12.19
CA PRO A 172 5.50 8.58 -11.73
C PRO A 172 6.77 8.08 -11.06
N VAL A 173 7.90 8.70 -11.41
CA VAL A 173 9.19 8.44 -10.74
C VAL A 173 9.22 9.25 -9.45
N MET A 174 9.54 8.61 -8.33
CA MET A 174 9.77 9.34 -7.08
C MET A 174 10.95 10.29 -7.26
N SER A 175 10.80 11.54 -6.82
CA SER A 175 11.92 12.47 -6.78
C SER A 175 13.06 11.86 -5.95
N PRO A 176 14.32 11.98 -6.38
CA PRO A 176 15.44 11.57 -5.54
C PRO A 176 15.38 12.39 -4.24
N ASP A 177 15.25 11.71 -3.09
CA ASP A 177 15.32 12.37 -1.78
C ASP A 177 16.77 12.84 -1.57
N PRO A 178 17.03 14.15 -1.49
CA PRO A 178 18.39 14.66 -1.31
C PRO A 178 18.92 14.41 0.11
N PHE A 179 18.07 13.99 1.05
CA PHE A 179 18.47 13.83 2.45
C PHE A 179 18.90 12.39 2.75
N PRO A 180 20.09 12.19 3.36
CA PRO A 180 20.47 10.88 3.86
C PRO A 180 19.53 10.46 4.99
N PRO A 181 19.33 9.14 5.20
CA PRO A 181 18.49 8.65 6.29
C PRO A 181 18.98 9.15 7.65
N TYR A 182 18.09 9.82 8.39
CA TYR A 182 18.37 10.38 9.71
C TYR A 182 18.38 9.26 10.77
N GLN A 183 19.50 9.06 11.47
CA GLN A 183 19.58 8.09 12.57
C GLN A 183 18.94 8.67 13.84
N VAL A 184 17.65 8.37 14.03
CA VAL A 184 16.84 8.84 15.18
C VAL A 184 17.46 8.45 16.54
N ALA A 185 18.19 7.34 16.59
CA ALA A 185 18.87 6.88 17.81
C ALA A 185 19.90 7.90 18.34
N ASP A 186 20.56 8.63 17.42
CA ASP A 186 21.63 9.55 17.76
C ASP A 186 21.16 11.01 17.84
N ALA A 187 19.95 11.29 17.36
CA ALA A 187 19.33 12.61 17.27
C ALA A 187 19.32 13.39 18.59
N ASN A 188 19.14 12.67 19.70
CA ASN A 188 19.00 13.25 21.04
C ASN A 188 20.18 12.92 21.96
N LEU A 189 21.25 12.29 21.46
CA LEU A 189 22.42 12.00 22.27
C LEU A 189 23.18 13.30 22.56
N GLN A 190 23.00 13.83 23.76
CA GLN A 190 23.82 14.92 24.26
C GLN A 190 25.05 14.35 24.97
N ARG A 191 26.23 14.72 24.49
CA ARG A 191 27.48 14.37 25.15
C ARG A 191 27.66 15.20 26.42
N LEU A 192 27.55 14.56 27.58
CA LEU A 192 27.87 15.18 28.86
C LEU A 192 29.40 15.10 29.10
N PHE A 193 30.02 16.23 29.39
CA PHE A 193 31.43 16.28 29.81
C PHE A 193 31.50 16.15 31.33
N SER A 194 32.09 15.05 31.83
CA SER A 194 32.33 14.84 33.26
C SER A 194 33.81 14.54 33.50
N GLU A 195 34.42 15.22 34.47
CA GLU A 195 35.79 14.95 34.92
C GLU A 195 35.91 13.61 35.64
N LYS A 196 34.81 13.13 36.24
CA LYS A 196 34.75 11.85 36.93
C LYS A 196 34.11 10.80 36.01
N PRO A 197 34.75 9.64 35.80
CA PRO A 197 34.12 8.56 35.07
C PRO A 197 32.87 8.09 35.82
N PHE A 198 31.91 7.53 35.10
CA PHE A 198 30.84 6.77 35.74
C PHE A 198 31.46 5.66 36.62
N PRO A 199 30.83 5.32 37.75
CA PRO A 199 31.23 4.13 38.51
C PRO A 199 31.31 2.93 37.58
N ALA A 200 32.36 2.12 37.72
CA ALA A 200 32.45 0.89 36.96
C ALA A 200 31.23 0.02 37.29
N ILE A 201 30.54 -0.45 36.24
CA ILE A 201 29.44 -1.38 36.41
C ILE A 201 30.04 -2.68 36.94
N THR A 202 29.78 -2.97 38.20
CA THR A 202 30.11 -4.26 38.81
C THR A 202 29.04 -5.26 38.44
N THR A 203 29.45 -6.48 38.10
CA THR A 203 28.50 -7.61 37.95
C THR A 203 27.76 -7.80 39.27
N ALA A 204 26.43 -7.88 39.22
CA ALA A 204 25.63 -8.18 40.39
C ALA A 204 26.03 -9.55 40.97
N ASP A 205 25.96 -9.69 42.29
CA ASP A 205 26.23 -10.97 42.94
C ASP A 205 25.25 -12.04 42.40
N PRO A 206 25.73 -13.26 42.08
CA PRO A 206 24.86 -14.36 41.62
C PRO A 206 23.67 -14.67 42.55
N ALA A 207 23.72 -14.28 43.82
CA ALA A 207 22.58 -14.36 44.75
C ALA A 207 21.38 -13.49 44.34
N TRP A 208 21.56 -12.53 43.42
CA TRP A 208 20.48 -11.73 42.85
C TRP A 208 19.91 -12.32 41.55
N GLU A 209 20.44 -13.45 41.08
CA GLU A 209 19.86 -14.14 39.93
C GLU A 209 18.49 -14.70 40.29
N PRO A 210 17.52 -14.66 39.35
CA PRO A 210 16.25 -15.34 39.53
C PRO A 210 16.46 -16.83 39.77
N ASP A 211 15.71 -17.36 40.73
CA ASP A 211 15.62 -18.81 40.93
C ASP A 211 14.91 -19.45 39.73
N GLN A 212 15.19 -20.72 39.49
CA GLN A 212 14.60 -21.44 38.36
C GLN A 212 13.08 -21.61 38.58
N PRO A 213 12.25 -21.33 37.57
CA PRO A 213 10.83 -21.58 37.69
C PRO A 213 10.59 -23.08 37.91
N HIS A 214 9.54 -23.41 38.67
CA HIS A 214 9.17 -24.80 38.92
C HIS A 214 8.91 -25.51 37.58
N MET A 215 9.57 -26.64 37.31
CA MET A 215 9.53 -27.35 36.02
C MET A 215 8.22 -28.14 35.78
N GLY A 216 7.19 -27.93 36.61
CA GLY A 216 5.88 -28.55 36.50
C GLY A 216 4.85 -27.62 35.83
N ASN A 217 3.95 -28.18 35.02
CA ASN A 217 2.86 -27.44 34.37
C ASN A 217 1.76 -26.96 35.34
N ASP A 218 1.91 -27.18 36.66
CA ASP A 218 0.95 -26.72 37.67
C ASP A 218 1.42 -25.39 38.29
N PRO A 219 0.76 -24.26 37.98
CA PRO A 219 1.08 -22.96 38.57
C PRO A 219 1.01 -22.99 40.11
N LYS A 220 0.16 -23.83 40.68
CA LYS A 220 -0.07 -23.90 42.13
C LYS A 220 1.20 -24.29 42.89
N GLU A 221 2.01 -25.19 42.33
CA GLU A 221 3.27 -25.63 42.95
C GLU A 221 4.28 -24.47 43.05
N GLN A 222 4.32 -23.59 42.06
CA GLN A 222 5.16 -22.39 42.09
C GLN A 222 4.68 -21.40 43.17
N TYR A 223 3.36 -21.19 43.28
CA TYR A 223 2.80 -20.35 44.35
C TYR A 223 3.07 -20.92 45.75
N ASP A 224 2.93 -22.23 45.94
CA ASP A 224 3.20 -22.90 47.21
C ASP A 224 4.70 -22.81 47.57
N ALA A 225 5.60 -22.94 46.59
CA ALA A 225 7.04 -22.77 46.78
C ALA A 225 7.40 -21.35 47.24
N VAL A 226 6.84 -20.32 46.59
CA VAL A 226 7.06 -18.90 46.98
C VAL A 226 6.49 -18.64 48.37
N TYR A 227 5.27 -19.10 48.64
CA TYR A 227 4.65 -18.93 49.96
C TYR A 227 5.48 -19.59 51.06
N ASN A 228 6.00 -20.80 50.81
CA ASN A 228 6.86 -21.51 51.75
C ASN A 228 8.20 -20.79 51.96
N ALA A 229 8.83 -20.29 50.90
CA ALA A 229 10.08 -19.53 51.01
C ALA A 229 9.91 -18.21 51.80
N TRP A 230 8.76 -17.54 51.63
CA TRP A 230 8.47 -16.28 52.33
C TRP A 230 8.00 -16.49 53.77
N THR A 231 7.42 -17.66 54.08
CA THR A 231 7.01 -18.01 55.45
C THR A 231 8.12 -18.69 56.25
N LYS A 232 9.04 -19.39 55.60
CA LYS A 232 10.20 -20.05 56.22
C LYS A 232 11.41 -19.80 55.33
N ALA A 233 12.31 -18.92 55.78
CA ALA A 233 13.56 -18.69 55.07
C ALA A 233 14.35 -20.01 54.98
N SER A 234 14.84 -20.34 53.78
CA SER A 234 15.32 -21.67 53.36
C SER A 234 16.62 -22.15 54.02
N THR A 235 17.15 -21.47 55.04
CA THR A 235 18.47 -21.79 55.62
C THR A 235 18.56 -21.86 57.14
N SER A 236 17.47 -21.64 57.90
CA SER A 236 17.50 -21.94 59.34
C SER A 236 16.12 -22.28 59.91
N PRO A 237 15.98 -23.29 60.81
CA PRO A 237 14.71 -23.66 61.44
C PRO A 237 14.13 -22.60 62.38
N ASP A 238 14.97 -21.65 62.81
CA ASP A 238 14.61 -20.61 63.75
C ASP A 238 14.49 -19.26 63.03
N ASP A 239 13.40 -18.50 63.28
CA ASP A 239 13.07 -17.18 62.70
C ASP A 239 14.13 -16.07 62.99
N GLU A 240 15.33 -16.44 63.42
CA GLU A 240 16.43 -15.56 63.83
C GLU A 240 17.04 -14.81 62.65
N MET A 241 17.14 -15.42 61.46
CA MET A 241 17.73 -14.73 60.29
C MET A 241 16.88 -13.58 59.78
N GLN A 242 15.54 -13.72 59.75
CA GLN A 242 14.64 -12.63 59.34
C GLN A 242 14.72 -11.46 60.33
N LYS A 243 14.75 -11.76 61.62
CA LYS A 243 14.88 -10.76 62.69
C LYS A 243 16.23 -10.04 62.64
N GLY A 244 17.32 -10.80 62.43
CA GLY A 244 18.66 -10.24 62.29
C GLY A 244 18.84 -9.39 61.03
N PHE A 245 18.22 -9.77 59.90
CA PHE A 245 18.23 -8.94 58.69
C PHE A 245 17.52 -7.60 58.91
N VAL A 246 16.31 -7.63 59.50
CA VAL A 246 15.55 -6.40 59.77
C VAL A 246 16.27 -5.51 60.78
N GLU A 247 16.98 -6.08 61.74
CA GLU A 247 17.85 -5.35 62.66
C GLU A 247 18.99 -4.64 61.93
N ILE A 248 19.80 -5.37 61.15
CA ILE A 248 20.93 -4.81 60.39
C ILE A 248 20.45 -3.74 59.40
N LEU A 249 19.32 -3.97 58.75
CA LEU A 249 18.72 -3.00 57.84
C LEU A 249 18.30 -1.73 58.60
N ALA A 250 17.60 -1.86 59.73
CA ALA A 250 17.18 -0.73 60.55
C ALA A 250 18.39 0.07 61.08
N GLU A 251 19.47 -0.61 61.46
CA GLU A 251 20.72 0.02 61.89
C GLU A 251 21.42 0.76 60.75
N SER A 252 21.54 0.13 59.57
CA SER A 252 22.17 0.74 58.39
C SER A 252 21.43 2.00 57.92
N LEU A 253 20.10 2.02 58.07
CA LEU A 253 19.23 3.15 57.75
C LEU A 253 19.05 4.12 58.93
N LYS A 254 19.72 3.87 60.07
CA LYS A 254 19.71 4.69 61.29
C LYS A 254 18.31 4.92 61.89
N TRP A 255 17.46 3.89 61.88
CA TRP A 255 16.12 3.94 62.47
C TRP A 255 16.18 3.82 64.00
N LYS A 256 15.46 4.71 64.71
CA LYS A 256 15.57 4.89 66.17
C LYS A 256 15.10 3.72 67.05
N LYS A 257 14.46 2.70 66.48
CA LYS A 257 13.77 1.60 67.20
C LYS A 257 14.05 0.24 66.53
N SER A 258 15.31 -0.08 66.28
CA SER A 258 15.73 -1.34 65.64
C SER A 258 15.19 -2.58 66.37
N ASP A 259 15.16 -2.56 67.71
CA ASP A 259 14.64 -3.67 68.52
C ASP A 259 13.13 -3.90 68.38
N GLU A 260 12.33 -2.86 68.17
CA GLU A 260 10.89 -3.00 67.93
C GLU A 260 10.61 -3.57 66.53
N MET A 261 11.49 -3.30 65.57
CA MET A 261 11.36 -3.76 64.19
C MET A 261 11.63 -5.26 64.04
N LYS A 262 12.35 -5.89 64.98
CA LYS A 262 12.48 -7.36 65.04
C LYS A 262 11.12 -8.06 65.19
N GLY A 263 10.17 -7.42 65.88
CA GLY A 263 8.83 -7.97 66.11
C GLY A 263 7.95 -8.06 64.86
N ILE A 264 8.34 -7.37 63.77
CA ILE A 264 7.59 -7.32 62.50
C ILE A 264 8.33 -8.01 61.35
N ALA A 265 9.41 -8.74 61.63
CA ALA A 265 10.25 -9.35 60.60
C ALA A 265 9.57 -10.48 59.79
N GLY A 266 8.43 -11.00 60.27
CA GLY A 266 7.66 -12.03 59.59
C GLY A 266 6.70 -11.48 58.53
N ILE A 267 6.17 -12.38 57.70
CA ILE A 267 5.16 -12.04 56.69
C ILE A 267 3.92 -11.40 57.36
N PRO A 268 3.40 -10.26 56.84
CA PRO A 268 2.19 -9.65 57.38
C PRO A 268 0.98 -10.60 57.36
N ALA A 269 0.19 -10.64 58.44
CA ALA A 269 -0.93 -11.58 58.59
C ALA A 269 -1.93 -11.54 57.42
N ARG A 270 -2.28 -10.35 56.93
CA ARG A 270 -3.16 -10.19 55.77
C ARG A 270 -2.58 -10.76 54.48
N LEU A 271 -1.27 -10.62 54.29
CA LEU A 271 -0.57 -11.18 53.14
C LEU A 271 -0.51 -12.70 53.25
N LYS A 272 -0.30 -13.23 54.46
CA LYS A 272 -0.31 -14.68 54.74
C LYS A 272 -1.66 -15.32 54.42
N GLU A 273 -2.76 -14.70 54.85
CA GLU A 273 -4.12 -15.21 54.62
C GLU A 273 -4.58 -15.04 53.16
N GLY A 274 -4.13 -13.99 52.49
CA GLY A 274 -4.56 -13.63 51.14
C GLY A 274 -3.56 -13.98 50.03
N PHE A 275 -2.44 -14.64 50.32
CA PHE A 275 -1.29 -14.76 49.40
C PHE A 275 -1.69 -15.24 48.00
N MET A 276 -2.52 -16.29 47.96
CA MET A 276 -2.99 -16.92 46.72
C MET A 276 -3.99 -16.07 45.94
N ASN A 277 -4.67 -15.13 46.61
CA ASN A 277 -5.72 -14.30 46.01
C ASN A 277 -5.25 -12.87 45.68
N LEU A 278 -4.09 -12.45 46.20
CA LEU A 278 -3.56 -11.10 46.03
C LEU A 278 -2.71 -10.94 44.76
N TYR A 279 -2.11 -12.01 44.25
CA TYR A 279 -1.21 -11.96 43.10
C TYR A 279 -1.76 -12.68 41.88
N VAL A 280 -1.78 -11.99 40.74
CA VAL A 280 -2.21 -12.52 39.43
C VAL A 280 -1.20 -13.53 38.84
N ALA A 281 0.06 -13.44 39.27
CA ALA A 281 1.12 -14.41 38.95
C ALA A 281 2.02 -14.62 40.18
N ALA A 282 2.60 -15.81 40.32
CA ALA A 282 3.51 -16.11 41.42
C ALA A 282 4.73 -15.17 41.38
N PRO A 283 5.08 -14.49 42.49
CA PRO A 283 6.29 -13.68 42.57
C PRO A 283 7.54 -14.51 42.27
N LEU A 284 8.57 -13.88 41.70
CA LEU A 284 9.85 -14.54 41.46
C LEU A 284 10.68 -14.58 42.76
N LEU A 285 11.36 -15.69 42.97
CA LEU A 285 12.39 -15.82 44.01
C LEU A 285 13.77 -15.57 43.40
N THR A 286 14.72 -15.16 44.23
CA THR A 286 16.15 -15.14 43.89
C THR A 286 16.82 -16.37 44.52
N LYS A 287 17.96 -16.78 43.97
CA LYS A 287 18.75 -17.93 44.46
C LYS A 287 19.40 -17.69 45.83
#